data_AF-A0AA51KZ08-F1
#
_entry.id   AF-A0AA51KZ08-F1
#
_cell.length_a   1.000
_cell.length_b   1.000
_cell.length_c   1.000
_cell.angle_alpha   90.00
_cell.angle_beta   90.00
_cell.angle_gamma   90.00
#
_symmetry.space_group_name_H-M   'P 1'
#
loop_
_entity.id
_entity.type
_entity.pdbx_description
1 polymer ?
#
loop_
_entity_poly.entity_id
_entity_poly.type
_entity_poly.pdbx_seq_one_letter_code
_entity_poly.pdbx_strand_id
1 'polypeptide(L)' 'MKAVRVLEPGEKYRVYDMDDLFGGQLNLGSKLYITNIQSYVDFLPAQ' A
#
# COMPACT_ATOMS: atom_id res chain seq x y z
N MET A 1 7.94 -5.23 18.41
CA MET A 1 6.55 -5.41 17.92
C MET A 1 6.42 -4.73 16.57
N LYS A 2 5.88 -5.41 15.55
CA LYS A 2 5.58 -4.81 14.25
C LYS A 2 4.18 -4.21 14.35
N ALA A 3 4.03 -2.89 14.22
CA ALA A 3 2.72 -2.25 14.22
C ALA A 3 2.04 -2.55 12.88
N VAL A 4 0.96 -3.33 12.91
CA VAL A 4 0.09 -3.55 11.76
C VAL A 4 -1.20 -2.77 11.99
N ARG A 5 -1.67 -2.07 10.95
CA ARG A 5 -2.92 -1.32 10.97
C ARG A 5 -3.87 -1.97 9.96
N VAL A 6 -5.13 -2.15 10.36
CA VAL A 6 -6.21 -2.55 9.44
C VAL A 6 -6.61 -1.33 8.63
N LEU A 7 -6.68 -1.50 7.31
CA LEU A 7 -7.19 -0.48 6.39
C LEU A 7 -8.69 -0.64 6.27
N GLU A 8 -9.40 0.47 6.28
CA GLU A 8 -10.86 0.46 6.10
C GLU A 8 -11.21 0.65 4.61
N PRO A 9 -12.32 0.05 4.13
CA PRO A 9 -12.76 0.25 2.75
C PRO A 9 -12.93 1.73 2.39
N GLY A 10 -12.38 2.13 1.25
CA GLY A 10 -12.49 3.50 0.72
C GLY A 10 -11.40 4.47 1.17
N GLU A 11 -10.50 4.07 2.06
CA GLU A 11 -9.30 4.88 2.36
C GLU A 11 -8.43 5.06 1.12
N LYS A 12 -7.90 6.28 0.92
CA LYS A 12 -7.00 6.61 -0.18
C LYS A 12 -5.65 7.05 0.36
N TYR A 13 -4.60 6.50 -0.22
CA TYR A 13 -3.22 6.80 0.16
C TYR A 13 -2.42 7.25 -1.06
N ARG A 14 -1.48 8.18 -0.83
CA ARG A 14 -0.50 8.54 -1.85
C ARG A 14 0.61 7.48 -1.84
N VAL A 15 0.81 6.86 -3.00
CA VAL A 15 1.93 5.96 -3.22
C VAL A 15 3.13 6.78 -3.70
N TYR A 16 4.28 6.58 -3.07
CA TYR A 16 5.54 7.24 -3.42
C TYR A 16 6.46 6.34 -4.24
N ASP A 17 6.41 5.03 -4.00
CA ASP A 17 7.24 4.05 -4.69
C ASP A 17 6.58 2.65 -4.65
N MET A 18 7.05 1.74 -5.48
CA MET A 18 6.60 0.35 -5.54
C MET A 18 7.79 -0.60 -5.71
N ASP A 19 7.79 -1.71 -4.97
CA ASP A 19 8.79 -2.78 -5.10
C ASP A 19 8.14 -4.17 -5.17
N ASP A 20 8.91 -5.17 -5.60
CA ASP A 20 8.45 -6.56 -5.77
C ASP A 20 8.63 -7.44 -4.52
N LEU A 21 9.02 -6.87 -3.38
CA LEU A 21 9.21 -7.67 -2.16
C LEU A 21 7.86 -8.16 -1.63
N PHE A 22 7.85 -9.30 -0.96
CA PHE A 22 6.63 -9.86 -0.33
C PHE A 22 5.44 -10.03 -1.30
N GLY A 23 5.69 -10.23 -2.60
CA GLY A 23 4.64 -10.33 -3.63
C GLY A 23 4.18 -8.99 -4.19
N GLY A 24 4.89 -7.91 -3.87
CA GLY A 24 4.60 -6.53 -4.27
C GLY A 24 4.27 -5.66 -3.05
N GLN A 25 4.81 -4.44 -3.01
CA GLN A 25 4.52 -3.46 -1.96
C GLN A 25 4.36 -2.05 -2.51
N LEU A 26 3.45 -1.29 -1.90
CA LEU A 26 3.25 0.13 -2.13
C LEU A 26 3.82 0.92 -0.95
N ASN A 27 4.82 1.76 -1.21
CA ASN A 27 5.43 2.63 -0.21
C ASN A 27 4.57 3.89 -0.04
N LEU A 28 4.08 4.11 1.19
CA LEU A 28 3.25 5.28 1.54
C LEU A 28 4.05 6.42 2.18
N GLY A 29 5.38 6.31 2.20
CA GLY A 29 6.26 7.19 2.97
C GLY A 29 6.33 6.79 4.45
N SER A 30 7.17 7.48 5.23
CA SER A 30 7.30 7.27 6.69
C SER A 30 7.51 5.80 7.12
N LYS A 31 8.15 4.98 6.28
CA LYS A 31 8.35 3.53 6.47
C LYS A 31 7.04 2.73 6.58
N LEU A 32 5.96 3.23 5.99
CA LEU A 32 4.67 2.53 5.87
C LEU A 32 4.56 1.88 4.50
N TYR A 33 4.08 0.64 4.50
CA TYR A 33 3.94 -0.17 3.29
C TYR A 33 2.59 -0.89 3.30
N ILE A 34 1.96 -0.96 2.13
CA ILE A 34 0.81 -1.83 1.88
C ILE A 34 1.29 -2.95 0.97
N THR A 35 1.14 -4.20 1.40
CA THR A 35 1.34 -5.35 0.50
C THR A 35 0.30 -5.29 -0.62
N ASN A 36 0.75 -5.43 -1.86
CA ASN A 36 -0.11 -5.37 -3.02
C ASN A 36 -0.91 -6.69 -3.13
N ILE A 37 -2.14 -6.66 -2.64
CA ILE A 37 -3.08 -7.78 -2.76
C ILE A 37 -4.17 -7.33 -3.75
N GLN A 38 -4.09 -7.82 -4.99
CA GLN A 38 -4.93 -7.36 -6.12
C GLN A 38 -6.44 -7.35 -5.83
N SER A 39 -6.95 -8.23 -4.96
CA SER A 39 -8.39 -8.27 -4.64
C SER A 39 -8.83 -7.22 -3.61
N TYR A 40 -7.91 -6.47 -3.00
CA TYR A 40 -8.19 -5.52 -1.91
C TYR A 40 -7.70 -4.09 -2.18
N VAL A 41 -6.85 -3.89 -3.19
CA VAL A 41 -6.21 -2.61 -3.45
C VAL A 41 -6.33 -2.26 -4.93
N ASP A 42 -6.97 -1.12 -5.21
CA ASP A 42 -7.01 -0.53 -6.55
C ASP A 42 -5.90 0.53 -6.68
N PHE A 43 -5.04 0.37 -7.68
CA PHE A 43 -4.04 1.38 -8.01
C PHE A 43 -4.62 2.43 -8.96
N LEU A 44 -4.70 3.68 -8.50
CA LEU A 44 -5.17 4.81 -9.30
C LEU A 44 -3.94 5.63 -9.77
N PRO A 45 -3.62 5.66 -11.07
CA PRO A 45 -2.52 6.48 -11.57
C PRO A 45 -2.82 7.97 -11.31
N ALA A 46 -1.78 8.74 -11.00
CA ALA A 46 -1.89 10.18 -10.91
C ALA A 46 -2.29 10.73 -12.29
N GLN A 47 -3.33 11.56 -12.34
CA GLN A 47 -3.70 12.32 -13.54
C GLN A 47 -2.71 13.44 -13.81
#